data_AF-A0AA96SXP8-F1
#
_entry.id   AF-A0AA96SXP8-F1
#
_cell.length_a   1.000
_cell.length_b   1.000
_cell.length_c   1.000
_cell.angle_alpha   90.00
_cell.angle_beta   90.00
_cell.angle_gamma   90.00
#
_symmetry.space_group_name_H-M   'P 1'
#
loop_
_entity.id
_entity.type
_entity.pdbx_description
1 polymer ?
#
loop_
_entity_poly.entity_id
_entity_poly.type
_entity_poly.pdbx_seq_one_letter_code
_entity_poly.pdbx_strand_id
1 'polypeptide(L)'
;MRLSMLRNIVSPRRLALVSILLVAASGSAAAQSLPFTGLTGSWAGAGAISLSDGSKERLRCKATYQVSNGERRLLQSLRCASDSYRFDLNSDVVSQDGTIAGTWSETSRGISGSIAGRESGGLISAVIDAPGFSASLSLSTRGNKQSFSISSEGDIRNVTINMSRN
;
A
#
# COMPACT_ATOMS: atom_id res chain seq x y z
N MET A 1 -81.08 -43.97 32.18
CA MET A 1 -80.68 -42.56 32.39
C MET A 1 -79.58 -42.21 31.38
N ARG A 2 -79.93 -41.32 30.43
CA ARG A 2 -79.11 -40.50 29.51
C ARG A 2 -77.93 -41.07 28.69
N LEU A 3 -78.05 -40.79 27.38
CA LEU A 3 -77.10 -40.81 26.26
C LEU A 3 -75.67 -40.34 26.57
N SER A 4 -74.66 -40.82 25.81
CA SER A 4 -74.01 -40.03 24.73
C SER A 4 -72.91 -40.82 24.02
N MET A 5 -72.93 -40.76 22.68
CA MET A 5 -71.87 -41.22 21.79
C MET A 5 -70.55 -40.46 22.03
N LEU A 6 -69.41 -41.01 21.58
CA LEU A 6 -68.63 -40.39 20.51
C LEU A 6 -67.49 -41.31 20.04
N ARG A 7 -67.36 -41.37 18.72
CA ARG A 7 -66.33 -42.05 17.91
C ARG A 7 -65.02 -41.25 17.97
N ASN A 8 -63.88 -41.93 18.12
CA ASN A 8 -62.56 -41.41 17.70
C ASN A 8 -62.05 -42.33 16.59
N ILE A 9 -62.20 -41.95 15.31
CA ILE A 9 -61.31 -41.09 14.50
C ILE A 9 -59.96 -41.77 14.23
N VAL A 10 -59.82 -42.20 12.98
CA VAL A 10 -58.63 -42.71 12.29
C VAL A 10 -57.57 -41.60 12.16
N SER A 11 -56.26 -41.93 12.23
CA SER A 11 -55.28 -41.16 11.45
C SER A 11 -53.95 -41.91 11.18
N PRO A 12 -53.25 -41.59 10.08
CA PRO A 12 -52.36 -42.49 9.36
C PRO A 12 -50.85 -42.18 9.51
N ARG A 13 -50.05 -43.07 8.92
CA ARG A 13 -48.61 -42.98 8.60
C ARG A 13 -48.15 -41.55 8.27
N ARG A 14 -47.05 -41.09 8.87
CA ARG A 14 -46.32 -39.88 8.44
C ARG A 14 -44.91 -40.21 7.98
N LEU A 15 -44.57 -39.55 6.88
CA LEU A 15 -43.44 -39.74 5.97
C LEU A 15 -42.07 -39.52 6.62
N ALA A 16 -41.07 -40.28 6.15
CA ALA A 16 -39.66 -40.02 6.39
C ALA A 16 -39.19 -38.79 5.60
N LEU A 17 -38.62 -37.79 6.29
CA LEU A 17 -37.91 -36.67 5.67
C LEU A 17 -36.44 -37.06 5.43
N VAL A 18 -36.03 -37.09 4.17
CA VAL A 18 -34.62 -37.09 3.76
C VAL A 18 -34.11 -35.65 3.85
N SER A 19 -33.16 -35.41 4.76
CA SER A 19 -32.52 -34.10 4.92
C SER A 19 -31.26 -34.04 4.06
N ILE A 20 -31.29 -33.26 2.98
CA ILE A 20 -30.11 -32.97 2.16
C ILE A 20 -29.35 -31.83 2.83
N LEU A 21 -28.17 -32.13 3.38
CA LEU A 21 -27.27 -31.15 3.99
C LEU A 21 -26.43 -30.50 2.87
N LEU A 22 -26.82 -29.31 2.42
CA LEU A 22 -25.97 -28.47 1.55
C LEU A 22 -24.86 -27.85 2.41
N VAL A 23 -23.65 -28.40 2.34
CA VAL A 23 -22.45 -27.74 2.87
C VAL A 23 -22.07 -26.61 1.90
N ALA A 24 -22.48 -25.39 2.22
CA ALA A 24 -21.97 -24.20 1.56
C ALA A 24 -20.51 -23.98 1.99
N ALA A 25 -19.57 -24.35 1.12
CA ALA A 25 -18.17 -23.98 1.27
C ALA A 25 -18.05 -22.46 1.06
N SER A 26 -18.13 -21.69 2.14
CA SER A 26 -17.75 -20.28 2.14
C SER A 26 -16.23 -20.19 1.98
N GLY A 27 -15.77 -20.22 0.73
CA GLY A 27 -14.40 -19.85 0.38
C GLY A 27 -14.20 -18.38 0.74
N SER A 28 -13.40 -18.12 1.77
CA SER A 28 -12.90 -16.79 2.07
C SER A 28 -12.01 -16.35 0.91
N ALA A 29 -12.59 -15.63 -0.04
CA ALA A 29 -11.83 -14.89 -1.04
C ALA A 29 -10.96 -13.88 -0.29
N ALA A 30 -9.65 -14.10 -0.26
CA ALA A 30 -8.72 -13.08 0.20
C ALA A 30 -8.93 -11.86 -0.70
N ALA A 31 -9.41 -10.76 -0.13
CA ALA A 31 -9.51 -9.50 -0.85
C ALA A 31 -8.10 -9.13 -1.31
N GLN A 32 -7.87 -9.15 -2.62
CA GLN A 32 -6.59 -8.73 -3.19
C GLN A 32 -6.38 -7.27 -2.80
N SER A 33 -5.33 -6.99 -2.01
CA SER A 33 -5.04 -5.63 -1.58
C SER A 33 -4.77 -4.76 -2.82
N LEU A 34 -5.27 -3.53 -2.80
CA LEU A 34 -5.07 -2.54 -3.84
C LEU A 34 -4.12 -1.47 -3.28
N PRO A 35 -2.79 -1.71 -3.28
CA PRO A 35 -1.87 -1.04 -2.37
C PRO A 35 -1.65 0.44 -2.70
N PHE A 36 -1.91 0.84 -3.94
CA PHE A 36 -1.78 2.22 -4.37
C PHE A 36 -3.12 2.97 -4.41
N THR A 37 -4.19 2.34 -3.90
CA THR A 37 -5.53 2.94 -3.82
C THR A 37 -5.47 4.28 -3.13
N GLY A 38 -6.03 5.28 -3.79
CA GLY A 38 -6.10 6.62 -3.24
C GLY A 38 -4.73 7.25 -3.07
N LEU A 39 -3.73 6.92 -3.90
CA LEU A 39 -2.47 7.65 -4.06
C LEU A 39 -2.51 8.67 -5.21
N THR A 40 -3.22 8.40 -6.30
CA THR A 40 -3.33 9.27 -7.49
C THR A 40 -3.57 10.73 -7.15
N GLY A 41 -2.78 11.64 -7.71
CA GLY A 41 -2.93 13.09 -7.56
C GLY A 41 -1.68 13.78 -7.02
N SER A 42 -1.85 15.04 -6.63
CA SER A 42 -0.76 15.90 -6.18
C SER A 42 -0.64 15.93 -4.66
N TRP A 43 0.60 15.94 -4.18
CA TRP A 43 0.97 15.96 -2.78
C TRP A 43 2.02 17.03 -2.54
N ALA A 44 1.97 17.66 -1.37
CA ALA A 44 2.97 18.65 -0.97
C ALA A 44 3.26 18.53 0.52
N GLY A 45 4.47 18.91 0.91
CA GLY A 45 4.87 18.87 2.30
C GLY A 45 6.28 19.33 2.56
N ALA A 46 6.79 18.96 3.73
CA ALA A 46 8.10 19.32 4.20
C ALA A 46 8.84 18.10 4.73
N GLY A 47 10.16 18.20 4.74
CA GLY A 47 11.03 17.14 5.21
C GLY A 47 12.36 17.66 5.73
N ALA A 48 13.26 16.73 6.00
CA ALA A 48 14.65 17.01 6.25
C ALA A 48 15.54 15.94 5.64
N ILE A 49 16.74 16.36 5.23
CA ILE A 49 17.84 15.47 4.85
C ILE A 49 18.96 15.61 5.88
N SER A 50 19.58 14.50 6.26
CA SER A 50 20.76 14.46 7.11
C SER A 50 21.89 13.76 6.35
N LEU A 51 23.08 14.36 6.37
CA LEU A 51 24.25 13.88 5.64
C LEU A 51 25.27 13.20 6.57
N SER A 52 26.25 12.53 5.98
CA SER A 52 27.31 11.80 6.68
C SER A 52 28.24 12.69 7.51
N ASP A 53 28.36 13.96 7.15
CA ASP A 53 29.12 14.98 7.88
C ASP A 53 28.37 15.58 9.10
N GLY A 54 27.15 15.11 9.35
CA GLY A 54 26.29 15.59 10.43
C GLY A 54 25.44 16.82 10.09
N SER A 55 25.60 17.39 8.90
CA SER A 55 24.76 18.48 8.43
C SER A 55 23.31 18.02 8.22
N LYS A 56 22.38 18.96 8.42
CA LYS A 56 20.96 18.73 8.28
C LYS A 56 20.28 19.91 7.62
N GLU A 57 19.46 19.63 6.63
CA GLU A 57 18.74 20.66 5.88
C GLU A 57 17.25 20.38 5.85
N ARG A 58 16.45 21.45 5.82
CA ARG A 58 14.99 21.37 5.66
C ARG A 58 14.63 21.34 4.18
N LEU A 59 13.73 20.45 3.83
CA LEU A 59 13.25 20.25 2.46
C LEU A 59 11.81 20.73 2.31
N ARG A 60 11.49 21.30 1.16
CA ARG A 60 10.13 21.46 0.64
C ARG A 60 9.93 20.46 -0.47
N CYS A 61 8.88 19.64 -0.37
CA CYS A 61 8.65 18.53 -1.28
C CYS A 61 7.30 18.65 -1.98
N LYS A 62 7.28 18.27 -3.25
CA LYS A 62 6.07 18.12 -4.07
C LYS A 62 6.14 16.79 -4.81
N ALA A 63 5.06 16.03 -4.78
CA ALA A 63 4.95 14.78 -5.51
C ALA A 63 3.67 14.74 -6.36
N THR A 64 3.74 14.00 -7.46
CA THR A 64 2.59 13.62 -8.27
C THR A 64 2.61 12.11 -8.43
N TYR A 65 1.48 11.47 -8.13
CA TYR A 65 1.29 10.04 -8.34
C TYR A 65 0.27 9.80 -9.46
N GLN A 66 0.58 8.86 -10.35
CA GLN A 66 -0.37 8.29 -11.28
C GLN A 66 -0.47 6.80 -11.00
N VAL A 67 -1.68 6.31 -10.80
CA VAL A 67 -1.91 4.89 -10.55
C VAL A 67 -2.65 4.26 -11.72
N SER A 68 -2.23 3.06 -12.09
CA SER A 68 -2.80 2.30 -13.21
C SER A 68 -2.78 0.79 -12.90
N ASN A 69 -3.18 -0.03 -13.88
CA ASN A 69 -3.23 -1.49 -13.75
C ASN A 69 -4.10 -1.96 -12.56
N GLY A 70 -5.28 -1.36 -12.39
CA GLY A 70 -6.18 -1.67 -11.28
C GLY A 70 -5.52 -1.47 -9.92
N GLU A 71 -4.94 -0.29 -9.68
CA GLU A 71 -4.28 0.10 -8.42
C GLU A 71 -2.98 -0.66 -8.09
N ARG A 72 -2.34 -1.28 -9.09
CA ARG A 72 -1.12 -2.11 -8.93
C ARG A 72 0.12 -1.57 -9.61
N ARG A 73 0.04 -0.48 -10.37
CA ARG A 73 1.22 0.21 -10.91
C ARG A 73 1.21 1.68 -10.48
N LEU A 74 2.30 2.14 -9.90
CA LEU A 74 2.51 3.49 -9.42
C LEU A 74 3.63 4.16 -10.22
N LEU A 75 3.28 5.23 -10.92
CA LEU A 75 4.25 6.20 -11.42
C LEU A 75 4.33 7.36 -10.43
N GLN A 76 5.53 7.75 -10.04
CA GLN A 76 5.79 8.89 -9.17
C GLN A 76 6.73 9.87 -9.86
N SER A 77 6.44 11.16 -9.69
CA SER A 77 7.46 12.22 -9.73
C SER A 77 7.52 12.93 -8.38
N LEU A 78 8.70 13.05 -7.77
CA LEU A 78 8.94 13.70 -6.47
C LEU A 78 10.08 14.70 -6.63
N ARG A 79 9.85 15.93 -6.22
CA ARG A 79 10.86 16.97 -6.12
C ARG A 79 10.98 17.44 -4.69
N CYS A 80 12.19 17.46 -4.17
CA CYS A 80 12.50 18.07 -2.90
C CYS A 80 13.65 19.07 -3.05
N ALA A 81 13.52 20.21 -2.37
CA ALA A 81 14.54 21.26 -2.40
C ALA A 81 14.67 21.97 -1.05
N SER A 82 15.91 22.31 -0.69
CA SER A 82 16.32 23.27 0.34
C SER A 82 17.04 24.45 -0.33
N ASP A 83 17.79 25.24 0.45
CA ASP A 83 18.63 26.33 -0.08
C ASP A 83 19.89 25.79 -0.78
N SER A 84 20.43 24.66 -0.32
CA SER A 84 21.71 24.07 -0.78
C SER A 84 21.59 22.67 -1.37
N TYR A 85 20.42 22.05 -1.30
CA TYR A 85 20.20 20.67 -1.74
C TYR A 85 18.92 20.53 -2.56
N ARG A 86 19.00 19.78 -3.65
CA ARG A 86 17.85 19.47 -4.50
C ARG A 86 17.98 18.08 -5.08
N PHE A 87 16.84 17.39 -5.17
CA PHE A 87 16.71 16.11 -5.86
C PHE A 87 15.33 15.98 -6.51
N ASP A 88 15.30 15.34 -7.67
CA ASP A 88 14.16 15.11 -8.55
C ASP A 88 14.08 13.61 -8.89
N LEU A 89 13.27 12.88 -8.11
CA LEU A 89 13.09 11.44 -8.19
C LEU A 89 11.87 11.08 -9.06
N ASN A 90 12.06 10.17 -10.01
CA ASN A 90 10.97 9.50 -10.70
C ASN A 90 11.02 8.00 -10.45
N SER A 91 9.88 7.36 -10.22
CA SER A 91 9.81 5.91 -10.05
C SER A 91 8.64 5.29 -10.80
N ASP A 92 8.81 4.01 -11.13
CA ASP A 92 7.80 3.16 -11.75
C ASP A 92 7.78 1.82 -11.03
N VAL A 93 6.72 1.58 -10.26
CA VAL A 93 6.64 0.46 -9.30
C VAL A 93 5.39 -0.34 -9.57
N VAL A 94 5.55 -1.66 -9.65
CA VAL A 94 4.45 -2.61 -9.77
C VAL A 94 4.34 -3.42 -8.49
N SER A 95 3.11 -3.64 -8.04
CA SER A 95 2.76 -4.56 -6.96
C SER A 95 2.21 -5.87 -7.53
N GLN A 96 2.66 -6.98 -6.96
CA GLN A 96 2.14 -8.31 -7.18
C GLN A 96 2.20 -9.12 -5.89
N ASP A 97 1.05 -9.62 -5.44
CA ASP A 97 0.92 -10.54 -4.30
C ASP A 97 1.59 -10.07 -3.00
N GLY A 98 1.53 -8.76 -2.71
CA GLY A 98 2.12 -8.16 -1.50
C GLY A 98 3.62 -7.86 -1.61
N THR A 99 4.18 -7.98 -2.81
CA THR A 99 5.54 -7.57 -3.14
C THR A 99 5.53 -6.44 -4.17
N ILE A 100 6.45 -5.49 -4.01
CA ILE A 100 6.70 -4.46 -5.02
C ILE A 100 8.04 -4.66 -5.70
N ALA A 101 8.09 -4.33 -6.99
CA ALA A 101 9.30 -4.25 -7.77
C ALA A 101 9.19 -3.14 -8.82
N GLY A 102 10.32 -2.53 -9.20
CA GLY A 102 10.31 -1.44 -10.16
C GLY A 102 11.65 -0.78 -10.35
N THR A 103 11.60 0.41 -10.95
CA THR A 103 12.78 1.25 -11.19
C THR A 103 12.59 2.64 -10.57
N TRP A 104 13.72 3.29 -10.32
CA TRP A 104 13.76 4.68 -9.91
C TRP A 104 14.91 5.41 -10.59
N SER A 105 14.82 6.74 -10.64
CA SER A 105 15.85 7.62 -11.19
C SER A 105 15.88 8.93 -10.44
N GLU A 106 17.08 9.44 -10.17
CA GLU A 106 17.36 10.80 -9.75
C GLU A 106 17.88 11.59 -10.96
N THR A 107 17.02 12.44 -11.51
CA THR A 107 17.29 13.10 -12.80
C THR A 107 18.42 14.13 -12.73
N SER A 108 18.62 14.80 -11.60
CA SER A 108 19.64 15.86 -11.48
C SER A 108 21.07 15.33 -11.51
N ARG A 109 21.27 14.05 -11.16
CA ARG A 109 22.59 13.40 -11.09
C ARG A 109 22.74 12.24 -12.09
N GLY A 110 21.71 11.94 -12.86
CA GLY A 110 21.70 10.83 -13.81
C GLY A 110 21.86 9.46 -13.15
N ILE A 111 21.43 9.33 -11.89
CA ILE A 111 21.50 8.08 -11.14
C ILE A 111 20.19 7.33 -11.34
N SER A 112 20.24 6.02 -11.54
CA SER A 112 19.07 5.18 -11.63
C SER A 112 19.35 3.78 -11.11
N GLY A 113 18.29 3.06 -10.78
CA GLY A 113 18.40 1.69 -10.35
C GLY A 113 17.05 1.05 -10.03
N SER A 114 17.07 0.07 -9.14
CA SER A 114 15.92 -0.78 -8.82
C SER A 114 15.33 -0.46 -7.46
N ILE A 115 14.03 -0.70 -7.34
CA ILE A 115 13.32 -0.72 -6.06
C ILE A 115 12.63 -2.07 -5.91
N ALA A 116 12.77 -2.69 -4.74
CA ALA A 116 12.12 -3.96 -4.42
C ALA A 116 11.70 -4.00 -2.95
N GLY A 117 10.56 -4.61 -2.65
CA GLY A 117 10.03 -4.55 -1.29
C GLY A 117 8.70 -5.27 -1.11
N ARG A 118 8.00 -4.87 -0.06
CA ARG A 118 6.68 -5.38 0.31
C ARG A 118 5.73 -4.25 0.63
N GLU A 119 4.46 -4.51 0.41
CA GLU A 119 3.38 -3.61 0.74
C GLU A 119 2.30 -4.32 1.56
N SER A 120 1.76 -3.61 2.55
CA SER A 120 0.69 -4.10 3.40
C SER A 120 -0.06 -2.95 4.03
N GLY A 121 -1.38 -2.86 3.79
CA GLY A 121 -2.25 -1.94 4.53
C GLY A 121 -1.84 -0.46 4.48
N GLY A 122 -1.34 0.01 3.33
CA GLY A 122 -0.87 1.40 3.16
C GLY A 122 0.54 1.66 3.68
N LEU A 123 1.24 0.62 4.17
CA LEU A 123 2.68 0.63 4.42
C LEU A 123 3.42 0.01 3.24
N ILE A 124 4.55 0.59 2.86
CA ILE A 124 5.54 0.02 1.95
C ILE A 124 6.88 0.01 2.67
N SER A 125 7.58 -1.11 2.59
CA SER A 125 8.97 -1.24 3.03
C SER A 125 9.79 -1.83 1.89
N ALA A 126 10.82 -1.10 1.46
CA ALA A 126 11.57 -1.44 0.26
C ALA A 126 13.05 -1.14 0.42
N VAL A 127 13.85 -1.72 -0.45
CA VAL A 127 15.24 -1.33 -0.68
C VAL A 127 15.30 -0.67 -2.05
N ILE A 128 15.99 0.46 -2.12
CA ILE A 128 16.37 1.11 -3.37
C ILE A 128 17.87 0.89 -3.57
N ASP A 129 18.23 0.44 -4.77
CA ASP A 129 19.62 0.12 -5.13
C ASP A 129 19.99 0.82 -6.43
N ALA A 130 21.25 1.28 -6.50
CA ALA A 130 21.94 1.79 -7.68
C ALA A 130 23.46 1.55 -7.51
N PRO A 131 24.28 1.66 -8.56
CA PRO A 131 25.73 1.54 -8.42
C PRO A 131 26.28 2.50 -7.35
N GLY A 132 26.88 1.96 -6.29
CA GLY A 132 27.45 2.74 -5.19
C GLY A 132 26.44 3.34 -4.21
N PHE A 133 25.15 2.98 -4.29
CA PHE A 133 24.11 3.48 -3.40
C PHE A 133 23.07 2.41 -3.10
N SER A 134 22.82 2.14 -1.82
CA SER A 134 21.73 1.26 -1.36
C SER A 134 21.09 1.90 -0.14
N ALA A 135 19.77 1.90 -0.07
CA ALA A 135 19.05 2.50 1.05
C ALA A 135 17.74 1.78 1.34
N SER A 136 17.38 1.72 2.62
CA SER A 136 16.07 1.29 3.07
C SER A 136 15.06 2.42 2.95
N LEU A 137 13.89 2.12 2.41
CA LEU A 137 12.76 3.03 2.23
C LEU A 137 11.55 2.52 3.01
N SER A 138 10.87 3.43 3.69
CA SER A 138 9.55 3.19 4.27
C SER A 138 8.58 4.29 3.88
N LEU A 139 7.38 3.90 3.47
CA LEU A 139 6.29 4.81 3.13
C LEU A 139 5.05 4.37 3.89
N SER A 140 4.43 5.28 4.63
CA SER A 140 3.12 5.04 5.25
C SER A 140 2.12 6.06 4.73
N THR A 141 0.99 5.59 4.21
CA THR A 141 -0.13 6.43 3.78
C THR A 141 -1.34 6.18 4.67
N ARG A 142 -1.92 7.26 5.21
CA ARG A 142 -3.13 7.24 6.04
C ARG A 142 -4.07 8.34 5.57
N GLY A 143 -5.10 7.96 4.82
CA GLY A 143 -6.02 8.92 4.21
C GLY A 143 -5.27 9.89 3.30
N ASN A 144 -5.33 11.19 3.61
CA ASN A 144 -4.66 12.25 2.86
C ASN A 144 -3.28 12.62 3.41
N LYS A 145 -2.71 11.83 4.34
CA LYS A 145 -1.38 12.04 4.91
C LYS A 145 -0.43 10.93 4.49
N GLN A 146 0.80 11.31 4.20
CA GLN A 146 1.84 10.37 3.80
C GLN A 146 3.15 10.74 4.48
N SER A 147 3.81 9.73 5.02
CA SER A 147 5.14 9.82 5.61
C SER A 147 6.08 8.93 4.83
N PHE A 148 7.23 9.48 4.45
CA PHE A 148 8.27 8.84 3.67
C PHE A 148 9.58 8.95 4.43
N SER A 149 10.33 7.86 4.53
CA SER A 149 11.66 7.86 5.12
C SER A 149 12.63 7.00 4.33
N ILE A 150 13.83 7.51 4.10
CA ILE A 150 14.98 6.78 3.56
C ILE A 150 16.09 6.75 4.61
N SER A 151 16.77 5.62 4.74
CA SER A 151 17.99 5.47 5.54
C SER A 151 19.06 4.74 4.74
N SER A 152 20.30 5.24 4.77
CA SER A 152 21.44 4.61 4.09
C SER A 152 22.74 4.74 4.90
N GLU A 153 23.74 3.95 4.54
CA GLU A 153 25.09 4.06 5.10
C GLU A 153 26.03 4.98 4.30
N GLY A 154 25.56 5.55 3.20
CA GLY A 154 26.32 6.48 2.35
C GLY A 154 26.27 7.93 2.83
N ASP A 155 26.56 8.86 1.91
CA ASP A 155 26.57 10.30 2.20
C ASP A 155 25.22 10.84 2.63
N ILE A 156 24.13 10.29 2.09
CA ILE A 156 22.77 10.58 2.54
C ILE A 156 22.41 9.61 3.66
N ARG A 157 22.45 10.05 4.91
CA ARG A 157 22.17 9.19 6.06
C ARG A 157 20.67 8.97 6.27
N ASN A 158 19.91 10.04 6.21
CA ASN A 158 18.47 9.98 6.42
C ASN A 158 17.73 11.04 5.61
N VAL A 159 16.58 10.67 5.04
CA VAL A 159 15.60 11.61 4.52
C VAL A 159 14.27 11.29 5.17
N THR A 160 13.58 12.28 5.70
CA THR A 160 12.19 12.13 6.18
C THR A 160 11.33 13.20 5.55
N ILE A 161 10.18 12.84 5.00
CA ILE A 161 9.23 13.75 4.36
C ILE A 161 7.83 13.44 4.86
N ASN A 162 7.08 14.47 5.24
CA ASN A 162 5.65 14.37 5.55
C ASN A 162 4.88 15.23 4.56
N MET A 163 3.92 14.62 3.88
CA MET A 163 3.11 15.27 2.84
C MET A 163 1.62 15.12 3.13
N SER A 164 0.86 16.06 2.58
CA SER A 164 -0.57 15.94 2.43
C SER A 164 -0.98 16.09 0.97
N ARG A 165 -2.04 15.37 0.61
CA ARG A 165 -2.71 15.52 -0.67
C ARG A 165 -3.38 16.90 -0.76
N ASN A 166 -3.26 17.53 -1.94
CA ASN A 166 -3.95 18.78 -2.28
C ASN A 166 -5.42 18.56 -2.64
#